data_AF-A0A7S1G775-F1
#
_entry.id   AF-A0A7S1G775-F1
#
_cell.length_a   1.000
_cell.length_b   1.000
_cell.length_c   1.000
_cell.angle_alpha   90.00
_cell.angle_beta   90.00
_cell.angle_gamma   90.00
#
_symmetry.space_group_name_H-M   'P 1'
#
loop_
_entity.id
_entity.type
_entity.pdbx_description
1 polymer ?
#
loop_
_entity_poly.entity_id
_entity_poly.type
_entity_poly.pdbx_seq_one_letter_code
_entity_poly.pdbx_strand_id
1 'polypeptide(L)'
;AMREELLGPSHLSTGRSAYNLALLLEQRSSVDEAAYVIELAARAFAASCGDEHMNTAVARAAARRLRVAATAAARARERVLLGHWAAERERRAAALDAVLAVAADGDD
;
A
#
# COMPACT_ATOMS: atom_id res chain seq x y z
N ALA A 1 18.24 13.06 1.16
CA ALA A 1 18.06 14.46 0.75
C ALA A 1 19.19 15.00 -0.14
N MET A 2 20.50 14.73 0.13
CA MET A 2 21.61 15.38 -0.64
C MET A 2 21.69 15.13 -2.17
N ARG A 3 21.03 14.11 -2.74
CA ARG A 3 21.08 13.84 -4.19
C ARG A 3 20.02 14.61 -5.00
N GLU A 4 18.92 15.04 -4.36
CA GLU A 4 17.88 15.84 -5.02
C GLU A 4 18.34 17.28 -5.24
N GLU A 5 19.15 17.83 -4.32
CA GLU A 5 19.68 19.19 -4.42
C GLU A 5 20.77 19.38 -5.46
N LEU A 6 21.54 18.33 -5.81
CA LEU A 6 22.73 18.48 -6.67
C LEU A 6 22.54 18.18 -8.16
N LEU A 7 21.52 17.40 -8.53
CA LEU A 7 21.37 16.87 -9.90
C LEU A 7 20.04 17.24 -10.57
N GLY A 8 19.11 17.82 -9.83
CA GLY A 8 17.73 18.06 -10.26
C GLY A 8 16.91 16.76 -10.36
N PRO A 9 15.56 16.86 -10.34
CA PRO A 9 14.65 15.72 -10.43
C PRO A 9 14.73 14.96 -11.77
N SER A 10 15.45 15.51 -12.75
CA SER A 10 15.53 15.04 -14.14
C SER A 10 16.86 14.34 -14.48
N HIS A 11 17.62 13.85 -13.50
CA HIS A 11 18.87 13.13 -13.78
C HIS A 11 18.67 11.61 -13.69
N LEU A 12 19.12 10.90 -14.72
CA LEU A 12 19.15 9.42 -14.85
C LEU A 12 19.64 8.66 -13.59
N SER A 13 20.56 9.28 -12.85
CA SER A 13 21.10 8.82 -11.56
C SER A 13 20.01 8.70 -10.49
N THR A 14 19.19 9.75 -10.37
CA THR A 14 18.07 9.85 -9.42
C THR A 14 16.98 8.83 -9.76
N GLY A 15 16.67 8.65 -11.05
CA GLY A 15 15.71 7.63 -11.51
C GLY A 15 16.13 6.20 -11.14
N ARG A 16 17.41 5.84 -11.31
CA ARG A 16 17.93 4.51 -10.94
C ARG A 16 17.90 4.28 -9.43
N SER A 17 18.27 5.29 -8.64
CA SER A 17 18.19 5.20 -7.18
C SER A 17 16.74 5.06 -6.70
N ALA A 18 15.80 5.81 -7.28
CA ALA A 18 14.37 5.69 -6.96
C ALA A 18 13.80 4.32 -7.36
N TYR A 19 14.17 3.80 -8.52
CA TYR A 19 13.78 2.45 -8.94
C TYR A 19 14.26 1.37 -7.96
N ASN A 20 15.53 1.42 -7.55
CA ASN A 20 16.09 0.48 -6.59
C ASN A 20 15.45 0.61 -5.20
N LEU A 21 15.15 1.84 -4.76
CA LEU A 21 14.44 2.07 -3.51
C LEU A 21 13.03 1.47 -3.55
N ALA A 22 12.30 1.61 -4.66
CA ALA A 22 10.98 1.02 -4.80
C ALA A 22 11.00 -0.51 -4.70
N LEU A 23 12.01 -1.18 -5.28
CA LEU A 23 12.19 -2.63 -5.14
C LEU A 23 12.48 -3.05 -3.68
N LEU A 24 13.28 -2.26 -2.96
CA LEU A 24 13.54 -2.53 -1.54
C LEU A 24 12.31 -2.31 -0.67
N LEU A 25 11.51 -1.27 -0.95
CA LEU A 25 10.26 -1.00 -0.23
C LEU A 25 9.22 -2.10 -0.47
N GLU A 26 9.17 -2.64 -1.68
CA GLU A 26 8.35 -3.79 -2.00
C GLU A 26 8.76 -5.03 -1.17
N GLN A 27 10.06 -5.32 -1.06
CA GLN A 27 10.55 -6.43 -0.24
C GLN A 27 10.23 -6.24 1.25
N ARG A 28 10.12 -4.99 1.72
CA ARG A 28 9.71 -4.66 3.09
C ARG A 28 8.20 -4.64 3.29
N SER A 29 7.40 -5.04 2.29
CA SER A 29 5.93 -4.97 2.31
C SER A 29 5.34 -3.56 2.48
N SER A 30 6.14 -2.52 2.30
CA SER A 30 5.70 -1.11 2.23
C SER A 30 5.21 -0.80 0.82
N VAL A 31 4.17 -1.51 0.37
CA VAL A 31 3.69 -1.48 -1.02
C VAL A 31 3.16 -0.09 -1.41
N ASP A 32 2.60 0.64 -0.46
CA ASP A 32 2.07 2.00 -0.67
C ASP A 32 3.20 3.02 -0.96
N GLU A 33 4.28 2.98 -0.17
CA GLU A 33 5.47 3.81 -0.40
C GLU A 33 6.21 3.40 -1.67
N ALA A 34 6.32 2.09 -1.94
CA ALA A 34 6.93 1.57 -3.15
C ALA A 34 6.22 2.08 -4.41
N ALA A 35 4.88 2.10 -4.41
CA ALA A 35 4.07 2.61 -5.51
C ALA A 35 4.28 4.12 -5.76
N TYR A 36 4.45 4.90 -4.69
CA TYR A 36 4.75 6.33 -4.84
C TYR A 36 6.15 6.58 -5.43
N VAL A 37 7.17 5.91 -4.88
CA VAL A 37 8.58 6.11 -5.28
C VAL A 37 8.82 5.66 -6.72
N ILE A 38 8.22 4.56 -7.16
CA ILE A 38 8.39 4.07 -8.54
C ILE A 38 7.74 5.01 -9.57
N GLU A 39 6.66 5.70 -9.22
CA GLU A 39 6.04 6.70 -10.09
C GLU A 39 6.90 7.93 -10.27
N LEU A 40 7.56 8.39 -9.19
CA LEU A 40 8.55 9.45 -9.29
C LEU A 40 9.71 9.03 -10.19
N ALA A 41 10.21 7.79 -10.04
CA ALA A 41 11.24 7.24 -10.92
C ALA A 41 10.81 7.22 -12.39
N ALA A 42 9.58 6.78 -12.67
CA ALA A 42 9.05 6.72 -14.04
C ALA A 42 8.91 8.11 -14.67
N ARG A 43 8.47 9.13 -13.90
CA ARG A 43 8.40 10.52 -14.36
C ARG A 43 9.79 11.09 -14.65
N ALA A 44 10.75 10.84 -13.77
CA ALA A 44 12.14 11.25 -13.97
C ALA A 44 12.75 10.63 -15.22
N PHE A 45 12.55 9.32 -15.45
CA PHE A 45 13.06 8.64 -16.65
C PHE A 45 12.40 9.15 -17.94
N ALA A 46 11.08 9.34 -17.93
CA ALA A 46 10.37 9.91 -19.07
C ALA A 46 10.88 11.31 -19.43
N ALA A 47 11.08 12.18 -18.43
CA ALA A 47 11.59 13.52 -18.64
C ALA A 47 13.05 13.56 -19.11
N SER A 48 13.87 12.59 -18.69
CA SER A 48 15.31 12.57 -18.98
C SER A 48 15.64 11.93 -20.33
N CYS A 49 14.93 10.85 -20.68
CA CYS A 49 15.33 9.95 -21.76
C CYS A 49 14.23 9.74 -22.80
N GLY A 50 13.05 10.32 -22.57
CA GLY A 50 11.87 10.08 -23.39
C GLY A 50 11.07 8.84 -23.00
N ASP A 51 9.88 8.75 -23.58
CA ASP A 51 8.89 7.72 -23.28
C ASP A 51 9.24 6.34 -23.85
N GLU A 52 10.01 6.29 -24.93
CA GLU A 52 10.44 5.05 -25.59
C GLU A 52 11.68 4.42 -24.95
N HIS A 53 12.33 5.10 -24.00
CA HIS A 53 13.53 4.59 -23.37
C HIS A 53 13.22 3.37 -22.49
N MET A 54 14.05 2.32 -22.60
CA MET A 54 13.89 1.06 -21.87
C MET A 54 13.69 1.26 -20.36
N ASN A 55 14.45 2.16 -19.74
CA ASN A 55 14.28 2.48 -18.31
C ASN A 55 12.89 3.06 -17.98
N THR A 56 12.34 3.90 -18.85
CA THR A 56 10.98 4.45 -18.69
C THR A 56 9.94 3.33 -18.80
N ALA A 57 10.09 2.44 -19.78
CA ALA A 57 9.19 1.29 -19.96
C ALA A 57 9.20 0.35 -18.75
N VAL A 58 10.39 0.02 -18.23
CA VAL A 58 10.56 -0.85 -17.05
C VAL A 58 9.98 -0.19 -15.79
N ALA A 59 10.28 1.10 -15.56
CA ALA A 59 9.74 1.81 -14.41
C ALA A 59 8.20 1.91 -14.46
N ARG A 60 7.61 2.16 -15.64
CA ARG A 60 6.15 2.15 -15.83
C ARG A 60 5.53 0.78 -15.60
N ALA A 61 6.18 -0.30 -16.04
CA ALA A 61 5.72 -1.66 -15.78
C ALA A 61 5.73 -2.00 -14.28
N ALA A 62 6.82 -1.65 -13.58
CA ALA A 62 6.93 -1.79 -12.14
C ALA A 62 5.86 -0.97 -11.39
N ALA A 63 5.61 0.28 -11.83
CA ALA A 63 4.57 1.13 -11.26
C ALA A 63 3.16 0.53 -11.40
N ARG A 64 2.82 -0.01 -12.57
CA ARG A 64 1.53 -0.70 -12.77
C ARG A 64 1.36 -1.88 -11.82
N ARG A 65 2.41 -2.71 -11.69
CA ARG A 65 2.39 -3.88 -10.80
C ARG A 65 2.22 -3.48 -9.33
N LEU A 66 2.95 -2.46 -8.87
CA LEU A 66 2.88 -1.96 -7.50
C LEU A 66 1.53 -1.31 -7.18
N ARG A 67 0.89 -0.62 -8.13
CA ARG A 67 -0.48 -0.11 -7.94
C ARG A 67 -1.49 -1.22 -7.72
N VAL A 68 -1.43 -2.29 -8.51
CA VAL A 68 -2.31 -3.45 -8.31
C VAL A 68 -2.08 -4.06 -6.93
N ALA A 69 -0.82 -4.25 -6.54
CA ALA A 69 -0.48 -4.77 -5.21
C ALA A 69 -0.97 -3.86 -4.07
N ALA A 70 -0.84 -2.54 -4.19
CA ALA A 70 -1.32 -1.57 -3.19
C ALA A 70 -2.84 -1.64 -3.03
N THR A 71 -3.59 -1.71 -4.13
CA THR A 71 -5.05 -1.87 -4.05
C THR A 71 -5.47 -3.19 -3.42
N ALA A 72 -4.75 -4.29 -3.71
CA ALA A 72 -4.99 -5.58 -3.07
C ALA A 72 -4.70 -5.55 -1.57
N ALA A 73 -3.59 -4.91 -1.16
CA ALA A 73 -3.22 -4.72 0.23
C ALA A 73 -4.25 -3.85 0.99
N ALA A 74 -4.72 -2.76 0.38
CA ALA A 74 -5.77 -1.91 0.96
C ALA A 74 -7.07 -2.70 1.20
N ARG A 75 -7.52 -3.49 0.20
CA ARG A 75 -8.70 -4.36 0.33
C ARG A 75 -8.53 -5.43 1.41
N ALA A 76 -7.34 -6.00 1.53
CA ALA A 76 -7.05 -6.99 2.58
C ALA A 76 -7.13 -6.36 3.98
N ARG A 77 -6.56 -5.16 4.17
CA ARG A 77 -6.64 -4.40 5.43
C ARG A 77 -8.08 -4.05 5.78
N GLU A 78 -8.85 -3.57 4.82
CA GLU A 78 -10.28 -3.27 4.99
C GLU A 78 -11.07 -4.51 5.43
N ARG A 79 -10.84 -5.66 4.78
CA ARG A 79 -11.50 -6.92 5.15
C ARG A 79 -11.20 -7.34 6.59
N VAL A 80 -9.96 -7.17 7.05
CA VAL A 80 -9.58 -7.48 8.44
C VAL A 80 -10.32 -6.57 9.41
N LEU A 81 -10.39 -5.26 9.13
CA LEU A 81 -11.13 -4.31 9.96
C LEU A 81 -12.62 -4.66 10.01
N LEU A 82 -13.26 -4.89 8.86
CA LEU A 82 -14.67 -5.27 8.80
C LEU A 82 -14.95 -6.58 9.53
N GLY A 83 -14.05 -7.57 9.41
CA GLY A 83 -14.13 -8.82 10.17
C GLY A 83 -14.04 -8.60 11.68
N HIS A 84 -13.13 -7.73 12.13
CA HIS A 84 -13.02 -7.36 13.54
C HIS A 84 -14.31 -6.72 14.07
N TRP A 85 -14.90 -5.77 13.34
CA TRP A 85 -16.15 -5.13 13.71
C TRP A 85 -17.35 -6.11 13.71
N ALA A 86 -17.40 -7.03 12.74
CA ALA A 86 -18.43 -8.06 12.69
C ALA A 86 -18.36 -9.00 13.91
N ALA A 87 -17.16 -9.47 14.25
CA ALA A 87 -16.93 -10.32 15.42
C ALA A 87 -17.29 -9.61 16.74
N GLU A 88 -16.98 -8.32 16.86
CA GLU A 88 -17.37 -7.53 18.04
C GLU A 88 -18.88 -7.39 18.19
N ARG A 89 -19.60 -7.20 17.08
CA ARG A 89 -21.07 -7.11 17.09
C ARG A 89 -21.71 -8.43 17.52
N GLU A 90 -21.21 -9.56 17.04
CA GLU A 90 -21.67 -10.90 17.43
C GLU A 90 -21.40 -11.17 18.92
N ARG A 91 -20.21 -10.83 19.42
CA ARG A 91 -19.89 -10.96 20.85
C ARG A 91 -20.83 -10.15 21.73
N ARG A 92 -21.16 -8.92 21.35
CA ARG A 92 -22.10 -8.07 22.08
C ARG A 92 -23.52 -8.60 22.05
N ALA A 93 -23.98 -9.12 20.91
CA ALA A 93 -25.29 -9.76 20.79
C ALA A 93 -25.38 -10.99 21.71
N ALA A 94 -24.38 -11.88 21.65
CA ALA A 94 -24.33 -13.06 22.50
C ALA A 94 -24.26 -12.71 24.00
N ALA A 95 -23.53 -11.66 24.37
CA ALA A 95 -23.49 -11.18 25.75
C ALA A 95 -24.85 -10.62 26.22
N LEU A 96 -25.56 -9.89 25.36
CA LEU A 96 -26.89 -9.38 25.66
C LEU A 96 -27.89 -10.54 25.85
N ASP A 97 -27.89 -11.51 24.94
CA ASP A 97 -28.72 -12.71 25.03
C ASP A 97 -28.45 -13.48 26.33
N ALA A 98 -27.19 -13.61 26.73
CA ALA A 98 -26.82 -14.25 27.99
C ALA A 98 -27.32 -13.47 29.23
N VAL A 99 -27.26 -12.14 29.22
CA VAL A 99 -27.78 -11.31 30.31
C VAL A 99 -29.30 -11.45 30.43
N LEU A 100 -30.02 -11.48 29.30
CA LEU A 100 -31.47 -11.67 29.28
C LEU A 100 -31.88 -13.06 29.76
N ALA A 101 -31.12 -14.11 29.41
CA ALA A 101 -31.38 -15.47 29.89
C ALA A 101 -31.23 -15.58 31.42
N VAL A 102 -30.18 -14.99 32.00
CA VAL A 102 -29.98 -14.98 33.47
C VAL A 102 -31.09 -14.21 34.18
N ALA A 103 -31.60 -13.13 33.58
CA ALA A 103 -32.73 -12.39 34.15
C ALA A 103 -34.05 -13.17 34.10
N ALA A 104 -34.24 -14.04 33.11
CA ALA A 104 -35.44 -14.87 32.98
C ALA A 104 -35.47 -16.06 33.95
N ASP A 105 -34.31 -16.64 34.28
CA ASP A 105 -34.19 -17.76 35.24
C ASP A 105 -34.27 -17.33 36.71
N GLY A 106 -34.22 -16.03 37.00
CA GLY A 106 -34.19 -15.48 38.37
C GLY A 106 -35.55 -15.05 38.95
N ASP A 107 -36.63 -15.16 38.18
CA ASP A 107 -37.99 -14.70 38.54
C ASP A 107 -38.95 -15.87 38.94
N ASP A 108 -38.44 -17.11 39.04
CA ASP A 108 -39.16 -18.30 39.59
C ASP A 108 -38.80 -18.58 41.06
#